data_AF-A0A1G3UPF3-F1
#
_entry.id   AF-A0A1G3UPF3-F1
#
_cell.length_a   1.000
_cell.length_b   1.000
_cell.length_c   1.000
_cell.angle_alpha   90.00
_cell.angle_beta   90.00
_cell.angle_gamma   90.00
#
_symmetry.space_group_name_H-M   'P 1'
#
loop_
_entity.id
_entity.type
_entity.pdbx_description
1 polymer ?
#
loop_
_entity_poly.entity_id
_entity_poly.type
_entity_poly.pdbx_seq_one_letter_code
_entity_poly.pdbx_strand_id
1 'polypeptide(L)'
;MNRKRVYKTFIHKEAVFRICCESFGAVTQEIVRQRAILEDYIRRDPHFQHSLQPVAVKADALEVARRMARAASKVGVGPMAAVAGAMAQLAVEAGLQAGTGEVIVDNGGDIYLQTTGPVIIGLYPGGSGPIGRLAFSLQACDTPPFHLFVLGGNGPLAKLWPMRSGHRDRTGRRTGGRRGDAGRQSRQDRRRYGAGFK
;
A
#
# COMPACT_ATOMS: atom_id res chain seq x y z
N MET A 1 -5.04 -4.25 -21.93
CA MET A 1 -6.30 -3.51 -21.65
C MET A 1 -6.21 -2.91 -20.26
N ASN A 2 -6.33 -1.59 -20.11
CA ASN A 2 -6.23 -0.93 -18.80
C ASN A 2 -7.58 -1.04 -18.07
N ARG A 3 -7.74 -2.07 -17.25
CA ARG A 3 -8.98 -2.33 -16.54
C ARG A 3 -9.19 -1.25 -15.49
N LYS A 4 -10.31 -0.53 -15.57
CA LYS A 4 -10.62 0.56 -14.64
C LYS A 4 -10.90 -0.03 -13.24
N ARG A 5 -10.06 0.32 -12.27
CA ARG A 5 -10.26 -0.04 -10.86
C ARG A 5 -11.52 0.60 -10.32
N VAL A 6 -12.35 -0.20 -9.66
CA VAL A 6 -13.58 0.25 -9.00
C VAL A 6 -13.42 0.02 -7.50
N TYR A 7 -13.44 1.12 -6.75
CA TYR A 7 -13.36 1.08 -5.29
C TYR A 7 -14.75 1.11 -4.69
N LYS A 8 -15.00 0.20 -3.75
CA LYS A 8 -16.21 0.16 -2.93
C LYS A 8 -15.83 0.46 -1.48
N THR A 9 -16.70 1.21 -0.81
CA THR A 9 -16.56 1.47 0.63
C THR A 9 -17.23 0.33 1.39
N PHE A 10 -16.55 -0.21 2.39
CA PHE A 10 -17.10 -1.14 3.36
C PHE A 10 -16.89 -0.57 4.76
N ILE A 11 -17.97 -0.51 5.54
CA ILE A 11 -17.93 0.00 6.91
C ILE A 11 -18.25 -1.16 7.84
N HIS A 12 -17.40 -1.38 8.83
CA HIS A 12 -17.65 -2.36 9.88
C HIS A 12 -17.24 -1.76 11.22
N LYS A 13 -18.25 -1.53 12.07
CA LYS A 13 -18.11 -0.77 13.33
C LYS A 13 -17.51 0.61 13.07
N GLU A 14 -16.39 0.94 13.71
CA GLU A 14 -15.71 2.23 13.58
C GLU A 14 -14.74 2.29 12.39
N ALA A 15 -14.47 1.15 11.73
CA ALA A 15 -13.49 1.06 10.66
C ALA A 15 -14.14 1.27 9.27
N VAL A 16 -13.50 2.09 8.44
CA VAL A 16 -13.92 2.41 7.08
C VAL A 16 -12.86 1.93 6.11
N PHE A 17 -13.22 0.95 5.29
CA PHE A 17 -12.36 0.35 4.29
C PHE A 17 -12.72 0.85 2.89
N ARG A 18 -11.71 1.15 2.07
CA ARG A 18 -11.85 1.32 0.63
C ARG A 18 -11.21 0.14 -0.07
N ILE A 19 -12.01 -0.63 -0.79
CA ILE A 19 -11.60 -1.93 -1.33
C ILE A 19 -11.78 -1.94 -2.85
N CYS A 20 -10.73 -2.32 -3.57
CA CYS A 20 -10.80 -2.69 -4.99
C CYS A 20 -10.47 -4.18 -5.10
N CYS A 21 -11.49 -5.00 -5.35
CA CYS A 21 -11.37 -6.45 -5.48
C CYS A 21 -12.60 -7.00 -6.21
N GLU A 22 -12.40 -8.03 -7.03
CA GLU A 22 -13.52 -8.77 -7.66
C GLU A 22 -14.30 -9.58 -6.63
N SER A 23 -13.59 -10.36 -5.83
CA SER A 23 -14.14 -11.15 -4.72
C SER A 23 -14.36 -10.29 -3.47
N PHE A 24 -15.07 -9.17 -3.63
CA PHE A 24 -15.38 -8.22 -2.56
C PHE A 24 -16.01 -8.90 -1.34
N GLY A 25 -16.89 -9.87 -1.55
CA GLY A 25 -17.54 -10.64 -0.47
C GLY A 25 -16.55 -11.43 0.38
N ALA A 26 -15.55 -12.08 -0.23
CA ALA A 26 -14.52 -12.81 0.52
C ALA A 26 -13.68 -11.87 1.39
N VAL A 27 -13.32 -10.71 0.84
CA VAL A 27 -12.55 -9.68 1.56
C VAL A 27 -13.33 -9.13 2.75
N THR A 28 -14.61 -8.78 2.56
CA THR A 28 -15.43 -8.20 3.65
C THR A 28 -15.79 -9.23 4.72
N GLN A 29 -16.05 -10.49 4.33
CA GLN A 29 -16.26 -11.59 5.28
C GLN A 29 -15.02 -11.81 6.16
N GLU A 30 -13.83 -11.78 5.58
CA GLU A 30 -12.59 -11.92 6.35
C GLU A 30 -12.39 -10.75 7.32
N ILE A 31 -12.68 -9.51 6.92
CA ILE A 31 -12.62 -8.34 7.81
C ILE A 31 -13.52 -8.54 9.04
N VAL A 32 -14.77 -8.98 8.82
CA VAL A 32 -15.72 -9.23 9.93
C VAL A 32 -15.21 -10.35 10.83
N ARG A 33 -14.73 -11.45 10.25
CA ARG A 33 -14.21 -12.60 10.98
C ARG A 33 -13.01 -12.24 11.85
N GLN A 34 -12.03 -11.54 11.28
CA GLN A 34 -10.81 -11.14 11.99
C GLN A 34 -11.08 -10.11 13.08
N ARG A 35 -12.05 -9.21 12.87
CA ARG A 35 -12.48 -8.27 13.92
C ARG A 35 -13.07 -9.02 15.11
N ALA A 36 -13.94 -9.99 14.88
CA ALA A 36 -14.52 -10.80 15.96
C ALA A 36 -13.45 -11.60 16.74
N ILE A 37 -12.50 -12.20 16.01
CA ILE A 37 -11.36 -12.92 16.58
C ILE A 37 -10.50 -12.02 17.47
N LEU A 38 -10.17 -10.82 16.99
CA LEU A 38 -9.38 -9.85 17.73
C LEU A 38 -10.11 -9.38 19.00
N GLU A 39 -11.40 -9.10 18.91
CA GLU A 39 -12.21 -8.68 20.07
C GLU A 39 -12.28 -9.76 21.15
N ASP A 40 -12.42 -11.02 20.75
CA ASP A 40 -12.41 -12.13 21.69
C ASP A 40 -11.01 -12.33 22.32
N TYR A 41 -9.94 -12.14 21.54
CA TYR A 41 -8.57 -12.14 22.07
C TYR A 41 -8.36 -11.03 23.11
N ILE A 42 -8.76 -9.80 22.78
CA ILE A 42 -8.67 -8.64 23.67
C ILE A 42 -9.47 -8.85 24.95
N ARG A 43 -10.64 -9.50 24.87
CA ARG A 43 -11.46 -9.80 26.06
C ARG A 43 -10.72 -10.74 27.03
N ARG A 44 -9.94 -11.68 26.51
CA ARG A 44 -9.15 -12.64 27.31
C ARG A 44 -7.84 -12.04 27.82
N ASP A 45 -7.29 -11.08 27.08
CA ASP A 45 -6.06 -10.37 27.44
C ASP A 45 -6.21 -8.85 27.22
N PRO A 46 -6.86 -8.13 28.17
CA PRO A 46 -7.11 -6.69 28.02
C PRO A 46 -5.84 -5.84 27.96
N HIS A 47 -4.72 -6.35 28.50
CA HIS A 47 -3.43 -5.66 28.44
C HIS A 47 -2.99 -5.41 26.99
N PHE A 48 -3.34 -6.33 26.07
CA PHE A 48 -3.04 -6.21 24.64
C PHE A 48 -3.62 -4.94 24.01
N GLN A 49 -4.81 -4.51 24.45
CA GLN A 49 -5.48 -3.32 23.91
C GLN A 49 -4.85 -2.01 24.40
N HIS A 50 -4.43 -1.98 25.67
CA HIS A 50 -4.02 -0.74 26.33
C HIS A 50 -2.52 -0.50 26.34
N SER A 51 -1.71 -1.52 26.06
CA SER A 51 -0.25 -1.36 26.04
C SER A 51 0.18 -0.38 24.94
N LEU A 52 1.04 0.56 25.32
CA LEU A 52 1.76 1.45 24.39
C LEU A 52 3.16 0.92 24.06
N GLN A 53 3.53 -0.23 24.63
CA GLN A 53 4.81 -0.91 24.45
C GLN A 53 4.60 -2.28 23.79
N PRO A 54 5.63 -2.86 23.15
CA PRO A 54 5.52 -4.19 22.57
C PRO A 54 5.02 -5.22 23.58
N VAL A 55 4.04 -6.03 23.17
CA VAL A 55 3.48 -7.12 23.98
C VAL A 55 3.90 -8.44 23.37
N ALA A 56 4.53 -9.31 24.16
CA ALA A 56 4.81 -10.68 23.74
C ALA A 56 3.50 -11.48 23.76
N VAL A 57 3.17 -12.11 22.64
CA VAL A 57 2.00 -13.00 22.55
C VAL A 57 2.44 -14.45 22.64
N LYS A 58 1.56 -15.30 23.16
CA LYS A 58 1.79 -16.74 23.22
C LYS A 58 1.89 -17.34 21.81
N ALA A 59 2.55 -18.49 21.68
CA ALA A 59 2.74 -19.15 20.39
C ALA A 59 1.43 -19.58 19.71
N ASP A 60 0.43 -19.93 20.53
CA ASP A 60 -0.94 -20.30 20.16
C ASP A 60 -1.86 -19.10 19.96
N ALA A 61 -1.36 -17.87 20.08
CA ALA A 61 -2.14 -16.67 19.82
C ALA A 61 -2.67 -16.65 18.38
N LEU A 62 -3.86 -16.07 18.24
CA LEU A 62 -4.56 -15.96 16.96
C LEU A 62 -3.75 -15.12 15.97
N GLU A 63 -3.87 -15.46 14.68
CA GLU A 63 -3.00 -14.92 13.63
C GLU A 63 -2.97 -13.38 13.59
N VAL A 64 -4.13 -12.73 13.74
CA VAL A 64 -4.23 -11.27 13.81
C VAL A 64 -3.41 -10.68 14.96
N ALA A 65 -3.48 -11.28 16.15
CA ALA A 65 -2.73 -10.84 17.32
C ALA A 65 -1.22 -11.04 17.14
N ARG A 66 -0.79 -12.17 16.56
CA ARG A 66 0.63 -12.44 16.26
C ARG A 66 1.20 -11.44 15.27
N ARG A 67 0.46 -11.13 14.20
CA ARG A 67 0.88 -10.14 13.20
C ARG A 67 1.00 -8.76 13.80
N MET A 68 0.01 -8.33 14.60
CA MET A 68 0.05 -7.05 15.30
C MET A 68 1.23 -6.96 16.26
N ALA A 69 1.44 -7.97 17.11
CA ALA A 69 2.55 -8.00 18.06
C ALA A 69 3.92 -7.95 17.35
N ARG A 70 4.09 -8.73 16.28
CA ARG A 70 5.33 -8.73 15.47
C ARG A 70 5.57 -7.39 14.76
N ALA A 71 4.52 -6.73 14.28
CA ALA A 71 4.67 -5.42 13.65
C ALA A 71 5.04 -4.36 14.68
N ALA A 72 4.35 -4.36 15.83
CA ALA A 72 4.55 -3.42 16.91
C ALA A 72 5.96 -3.55 17.56
N SER A 73 6.46 -4.78 17.71
CA SER A 73 7.79 -5.04 18.27
C SER A 73 8.93 -4.47 17.44
N LYS A 74 8.76 -4.35 16.12
CA LYS A 74 9.81 -3.83 15.22
C LYS A 74 10.05 -2.33 15.39
N VAL A 75 9.06 -1.59 15.88
CA VAL A 75 9.10 -0.13 15.99
C VAL A 75 8.88 0.37 17.42
N GLY A 76 8.80 -0.54 18.40
CA GLY A 76 8.74 -0.19 19.82
C GLY A 76 7.41 0.40 20.28
N VAL A 77 6.29 -0.02 19.68
CA VAL A 77 4.93 0.49 20.02
C VAL A 77 4.03 -0.63 20.54
N GLY A 78 2.83 -0.25 20.99
CA GLY A 78 1.75 -1.16 21.37
C GLY A 78 1.11 -1.90 20.18
N PRO A 79 0.57 -3.13 20.37
CA PRO A 79 -0.04 -3.92 19.30
C PRO A 79 -1.19 -3.21 18.56
N MET A 80 -1.99 -2.40 19.27
CA MET A 80 -3.12 -1.68 18.67
C MET A 80 -2.69 -0.65 17.62
N ALA A 81 -1.44 -0.17 17.66
CA ALA A 81 -0.91 0.72 16.62
C ALA A 81 -0.78 0.02 15.25
N ALA A 82 -0.77 -1.32 15.21
CA ALA A 82 -0.65 -2.11 13.99
C ALA A 82 -1.99 -2.68 13.49
N VAL A 83 -3.11 -2.37 14.14
CA VAL A 83 -4.41 -3.00 13.86
C VAL A 83 -4.88 -2.75 12.43
N ALA A 84 -4.75 -1.52 11.92
CA ALA A 84 -5.32 -1.15 10.63
C ALA A 84 -4.59 -1.85 9.48
N GLY A 85 -3.26 -1.81 9.47
CA GLY A 85 -2.42 -2.57 8.53
C GLY A 85 -2.57 -4.09 8.63
N ALA A 86 -2.65 -4.66 9.84
CA ALA A 86 -2.87 -6.10 10.00
C ALA A 86 -4.20 -6.57 9.41
N MET A 87 -5.28 -5.80 9.62
CA MET A 87 -6.60 -6.06 9.04
C MET A 87 -6.59 -5.93 7.51
N ALA A 88 -5.92 -4.89 6.97
CA ALA A 88 -5.79 -4.71 5.53
C ALA A 88 -5.03 -5.88 4.87
N GLN A 89 -3.95 -6.34 5.50
CA GLN A 89 -3.17 -7.48 5.02
C GLN A 89 -4.00 -8.77 4.97
N LEU A 90 -4.68 -9.12 6.06
CA LEU A 90 -5.51 -10.33 6.13
C LEU A 90 -6.65 -10.30 5.09
N ALA A 91 -7.26 -9.12 4.91
CA ALA A 91 -8.30 -8.92 3.91
C ALA A 91 -7.78 -9.11 2.47
N VAL A 92 -6.57 -8.65 2.17
CA VAL A 92 -5.93 -8.89 0.85
C VAL A 92 -5.63 -10.37 0.64
N GLU A 93 -5.04 -11.03 1.63
CA GLU A 93 -4.73 -12.46 1.55
C GLU A 93 -5.99 -13.31 1.30
N ALA A 94 -7.11 -13.00 1.96
CA ALA A 94 -8.38 -13.66 1.70
C ALA A 94 -8.90 -13.42 0.26
N GLY A 95 -8.77 -12.20 -0.26
CA GLY A 95 -9.10 -11.90 -1.64
C GLY A 95 -8.27 -12.72 -2.64
N LEU A 96 -6.97 -12.85 -2.38
CA LEU A 96 -6.06 -13.66 -3.21
C LEU A 96 -6.39 -15.15 -3.13
N GLN A 97 -6.67 -15.67 -1.94
CA GLN A 97 -7.12 -17.06 -1.73
C GLN A 97 -8.45 -17.35 -2.45
N ALA A 98 -9.31 -16.34 -2.60
CA ALA A 98 -10.52 -16.42 -3.40
C ALA A 98 -10.29 -16.33 -4.93
N GLY A 99 -9.03 -16.42 -5.39
CA GLY A 99 -8.67 -16.52 -6.80
C GLY A 99 -8.57 -15.19 -7.55
N THR A 100 -8.54 -14.05 -6.86
CA THR A 100 -8.45 -12.74 -7.52
C THR A 100 -7.00 -12.38 -7.86
N GLY A 101 -6.78 -11.77 -9.04
CA GLY A 101 -5.46 -11.32 -9.47
C GLY A 101 -5.06 -9.94 -8.95
N GLU A 102 -6.01 -9.12 -8.51
CA GLU A 102 -5.78 -7.78 -7.99
C GLU A 102 -6.69 -7.49 -6.79
N VAL A 103 -6.07 -7.07 -5.68
CA VAL A 103 -6.74 -6.71 -4.43
C VAL A 103 -6.04 -5.50 -3.83
N ILE A 104 -6.80 -4.46 -3.52
CA ILE A 104 -6.30 -3.25 -2.85
C ILE A 104 -7.24 -2.97 -1.69
N VAL A 105 -6.69 -2.90 -0.47
CA VAL A 105 -7.44 -2.57 0.75
C VAL A 105 -6.76 -1.38 1.42
N ASP A 106 -7.51 -0.29 1.57
CA ASP A 106 -7.14 0.91 2.32
C ASP A 106 -8.02 0.98 3.56
N ASN A 107 -7.39 0.92 4.74
CA ASN A 107 -8.03 0.98 6.04
C ASN A 107 -7.57 2.23 6.80
N GLY A 108 -8.08 3.39 6.40
CA GLY A 108 -7.84 4.65 7.12
C GLY A 108 -6.40 5.17 7.03
N GLY A 109 -5.66 4.83 5.97
CA GLY A 109 -4.27 5.25 5.76
C GLY A 109 -3.28 4.08 5.67
N ASP A 110 -3.61 2.93 6.24
CA ASP A 110 -2.85 1.70 6.00
C ASP A 110 -3.37 1.00 4.75
N ILE A 111 -2.48 0.82 3.78
CA ILE A 111 -2.83 0.28 2.47
C ILE A 111 -2.03 -1.00 2.23
N TYR A 112 -2.75 -2.11 2.03
CA TYR A 112 -2.16 -3.37 1.58
C TYR A 112 -2.68 -3.68 0.18
N LEU A 113 -1.80 -4.12 -0.72
CA LEU A 113 -2.19 -4.37 -2.10
C LEU A 113 -1.38 -5.45 -2.81
N GLN A 114 -2.07 -6.16 -3.68
CA GLN A 114 -1.54 -6.95 -4.78
C GLN A 114 -2.16 -6.39 -6.06
N THR A 115 -1.35 -6.07 -7.06
CA THR A 115 -1.84 -5.37 -8.25
C THR A 115 -1.24 -5.90 -9.54
N THR A 116 -2.02 -5.87 -10.62
CA THR A 116 -1.58 -6.31 -11.95
C THR A 116 -1.15 -5.15 -12.84
N GLY A 117 -1.16 -3.91 -12.32
CA GLY A 117 -0.82 -2.71 -13.06
C GLY A 117 -0.36 -1.59 -12.13
N PRO A 118 0.26 -0.51 -12.65
CA PRO A 118 0.79 0.55 -11.80
C PRO A 118 -0.27 1.17 -10.87
N VAL A 119 0.12 1.50 -9.64
CA VAL A 119 -0.74 2.17 -8.64
C VAL A 119 -0.05 3.44 -8.16
N ILE A 120 -0.82 4.52 -8.04
CA ILE A 120 -0.35 5.78 -7.43
C ILE A 120 -1.00 5.92 -6.06
N ILE A 121 -0.18 5.95 -5.02
CA ILE A 121 -0.62 6.19 -3.64
C ILE A 121 -0.24 7.63 -3.28
N GLY A 122 -1.24 8.50 -3.14
CA GLY A 122 -1.02 9.87 -2.70
C GLY A 122 -0.84 9.95 -1.18
N LEU A 123 0.08 10.79 -0.73
CA LEU A 123 0.21 11.19 0.66
C LEU A 123 -0.44 12.57 0.84
N TYR A 124 -1.37 12.66 1.78
CA TYR A 124 -2.12 13.88 2.04
C TYR A 124 -1.77 14.46 3.42
N PRO A 125 -0.86 15.45 3.50
CA PRO A 125 -0.38 16.00 4.77
C PRO A 125 -1.37 16.86 5.56
N GLY A 126 -2.63 16.98 5.13
CA GLY A 126 -3.54 17.98 5.69
C GLY A 126 -3.19 19.39 5.18
N GLY A 127 -4.16 20.30 5.18
CA GLY A 127 -3.98 21.64 4.61
C GLY A 127 -2.93 22.48 5.35
N SER A 128 -2.25 23.36 4.60
CA SER A 128 -1.27 24.41 4.99
C SER A 128 0.23 24.06 5.06
N GLY A 129 0.67 22.84 4.76
CA GLY A 129 2.10 22.54 4.58
C GLY A 129 2.65 22.93 3.20
N PRO A 130 3.92 23.37 3.06
CA PRO A 130 4.55 23.69 1.77
C PRO A 130 4.80 22.46 0.87
N ILE A 131 4.56 21.26 1.40
CA ILE A 131 4.72 20.00 0.70
C ILE A 131 3.47 19.76 -0.16
N GLY A 132 3.53 20.24 -1.41
CA GLY A 132 2.55 19.90 -2.44
C GLY A 132 2.46 18.38 -2.67
N ARG A 133 1.24 17.91 -2.96
CA ARG A 133 0.84 16.54 -3.34
C ARG A 133 2.01 15.58 -3.60
N LEU A 134 2.44 14.85 -2.56
CA LEU A 134 3.43 13.79 -2.66
C LEU A 134 2.72 12.47 -3.00
N ALA A 135 3.35 11.60 -3.80
CA ALA A 135 2.80 10.29 -4.11
C ALA A 135 3.89 9.25 -4.36
N PHE A 136 3.60 8.00 -4.01
CA PHE A 136 4.38 6.84 -4.43
C PHE A 136 3.79 6.26 -5.71
N SER A 137 4.64 5.97 -6.69
CA SER A 137 4.28 5.23 -7.90
C SER A 137 4.82 3.81 -7.75
N LEU A 138 3.94 2.83 -7.66
CA LEU A 138 4.29 1.42 -7.56
C LEU A 138 4.10 0.77 -8.92
N GLN A 139 5.14 0.13 -9.44
CA GLN A 139 5.04 -0.64 -10.68
C GLN A 139 4.59 -2.07 -10.38
N ALA A 140 3.88 -2.68 -11.33
CA ALA A 140 3.43 -4.07 -11.19
C ALA A 140 4.62 -5.06 -11.06
N CYS A 141 5.78 -4.73 -11.65
CA CYS A 141 6.99 -5.56 -11.59
C CYS A 141 7.71 -5.54 -10.24
N ASP A 142 7.26 -4.72 -9.28
CA ASP A 142 7.94 -4.54 -7.99
C ASP A 142 7.45 -5.51 -6.87
N THR A 143 6.69 -6.58 -7.13
CA THR A 143 5.91 -7.26 -6.04
C THR A 143 5.88 -8.81 -6.01
N PRO A 144 6.18 -9.43 -4.86
CA PRO A 144 5.20 -10.02 -3.92
C PRO A 144 4.46 -8.91 -3.13
N PRO A 145 3.31 -9.16 -2.47
CA PRO A 145 2.37 -8.12 -2.05
C PRO A 145 2.99 -6.93 -1.28
N PHE A 146 2.57 -5.72 -1.63
CA PHE A 146 3.10 -4.47 -1.08
C PHE A 146 2.25 -3.96 0.09
N HIS A 147 2.93 -3.54 1.16
CA HIS A 147 2.31 -2.93 2.32
C HIS A 147 2.85 -1.50 2.50
N LEU A 148 1.97 -0.50 2.39
CA LEU A 148 2.23 0.84 2.89
C LEU A 148 1.57 0.98 4.26
N PHE A 149 2.41 1.02 5.28
CA PHE A 149 1.99 1.35 6.62
C PHE A 149 2.18 2.85 6.85
N VAL A 150 1.13 3.55 7.29
CA VAL A 150 1.20 4.97 7.64
C VAL A 150 0.83 5.09 9.10
N LEU A 151 1.83 5.36 9.94
CA LEU A 151 1.65 5.65 11.35
C LEU A 151 0.73 6.88 11.51
N GLY A 152 -0.54 6.62 11.77
CA GLY A 152 -1.54 7.62 12.13
C GLY A 152 -1.31 8.15 13.54
N GLY A 153 -0.30 9.01 13.71
CA GLY A 153 -0.46 10.15 14.62
C GLY A 153 -1.41 11.17 13.97
N ASN A 154 -1.64 12.34 14.58
CA ASN A 154 -2.35 13.48 13.96
C ASN A 154 -1.61 14.07 12.73
N GLY A 155 -1.12 13.23 11.82
CA GLY A 155 -0.26 13.52 10.68
C GLY A 155 -0.83 12.99 9.35
N PRO A 156 -0.04 13.00 8.27
CA PRO A 156 -0.51 12.79 6.89
C PRO A 156 -1.36 11.53 6.71
N LEU A 157 -2.54 11.67 6.11
CA LEU A 157 -3.37 10.56 5.66
C LEU A 157 -2.88 10.09 4.28
N ALA A 158 -2.46 8.84 4.12
CA ALA A 158 -2.31 8.25 2.78
C ALA A 158 -3.70 8.01 2.16
N LYS A 159 -3.85 8.36 0.89
CA LYS A 159 -5.08 8.15 0.10
C LYS A 159 -4.72 7.70 -1.31
N LEU A 160 -5.46 6.72 -1.84
CA LEU A 160 -5.32 6.28 -3.23
C LEU A 160 -5.77 7.38 -4.21
N TRP A 161 -4.93 7.71 -5.20
CA TRP A 161 -5.25 8.72 -6.23
C TRP A 161 -5.66 8.04 -7.55
N PRO A 162 -6.75 8.48 -8.21
CA PRO A 162 -7.07 7.99 -9.56
C PRO A 162 -6.06 8.51 -10.58
N MET A 163 -5.42 7.63 -11.35
CA MET A 163 -4.53 8.02 -12.46
C MET A 163 -5.24 9.00 -13.39
N ARG A 164 -4.72 10.23 -13.52
CA ARG A 164 -5.03 11.14 -14.62
C ARG A 164 -3.86 11.12 -15.59
N SER A 165 -4.15 11.00 -16.88
CA SER A 165 -3.19 11.14 -17.97
C SER A 165 -2.48 12.50 -17.86
N GLY A 166 -1.20 12.49 -17.48
CA GLY A 166 -0.39 13.72 -17.35
C GLY A 166 0.67 13.71 -16.25
N HIS A 167 0.70 12.72 -15.35
CA HIS A 167 1.76 12.64 -14.34
C HIS A 167 3.07 12.17 -15.01
N ARG A 168 3.93 13.13 -15.38
CA ARG A 168 5.31 12.85 -15.77
C ARG A 168 6.15 12.67 -14.51
N ASP A 169 6.83 11.53 -14.45
CA ASP A 169 7.87 11.26 -13.49
C ASP A 169 9.03 12.25 -13.70
N ARG A 170 9.52 12.89 -12.63
CA ARG A 170 10.70 13.77 -12.66
C ARG A 170 12.00 13.01 -12.39
N THR A 171 11.95 11.69 -12.36
CA THR A 171 13.16 10.88 -12.26
C THR A 171 13.63 10.51 -13.67
N GLY A 172 14.54 11.32 -14.22
CA GLY A 172 15.19 11.09 -15.51
C GLY A 172 16.12 9.87 -15.52
N ARG A 173 15.60 8.66 -15.26
CA ARG A 173 16.32 7.40 -15.45
C ARG A 173 15.88 6.75 -16.76
N ARG A 174 16.69 6.96 -17.80
CA ARG A 174 16.71 6.09 -18.98
C ARG A 174 17.16 4.70 -18.54
N THR A 175 16.27 3.72 -18.56
CA THR A 175 16.64 2.31 -18.50
C THR A 175 17.23 1.90 -19.86
N GLY A 176 18.56 1.97 -19.97
CA GLY A 176 19.29 1.41 -21.10
C GLY A 176 19.22 -0.12 -21.08
N GLY A 177 18.51 -0.69 -22.07
CA GLY A 177 18.61 -2.11 -22.40
C GLY A 177 19.95 -2.44 -23.07
N ARG A 178 20.53 -3.58 -22.71
CA ARG A 178 21.81 -4.09 -23.21
C ARG A 178 21.65 -4.88 -24.52
N ARG A 179 22.57 -4.58 -25.46
CA ARG A 179 23.39 -5.47 -26.33
C ARG A 179 22.79 -6.19 -27.55
N GLY A 180 23.63 -6.21 -28.62
CA GLY A 180 23.58 -7.03 -29.85
C GLY A 180 23.83 -6.16 -31.09
N ASP A 181 25.07 -5.75 -31.38
CA ASP A 181 26.06 -6.39 -32.28
C ASP A 181 25.76 -6.23 -33.79
N ALA A 182 26.85 -6.11 -34.56
CA ALA A 182 27.01 -6.00 -36.02
C ALA A 182 26.89 -4.63 -36.71
N GLY A 183 28.07 -4.08 -37.10
CA GLY A 183 28.42 -4.02 -38.52
C GLY A 183 28.19 -2.72 -39.32
N ARG A 184 29.32 -2.06 -39.63
CA ARG A 184 29.67 -1.29 -40.85
C ARG A 184 29.09 0.12 -41.13
N GLN A 185 30.06 1.02 -41.34
CA GLN A 185 30.14 2.13 -42.33
C GLN A 185 29.18 3.32 -42.10
N SER A 186 29.52 4.59 -42.26
CA SER A 186 30.70 5.31 -42.76
C SER A 186 30.46 6.82 -42.53
N ARG A 187 31.56 7.56 -42.25
CA ARG A 187 31.90 8.96 -42.61
C ARG A 187 30.82 10.07 -42.76
N GLN A 188 31.23 11.27 -42.30
CA GLN A 188 30.82 12.64 -42.68
C GLN A 188 29.39 13.03 -42.22
N ASP A 189 29.08 14.21 -41.69
CA ASP A 189 29.62 15.57 -41.83
C ASP A 189 29.36 16.36 -40.52
N ARG A 190 30.34 17.09 -39.97
CA ARG A 190 30.51 18.55 -40.10
C ARG A 190 29.27 19.41 -39.79
N ARG A 191 29.44 20.19 -38.71
CA ARG A 191 29.04 21.61 -38.55
C ARG A 191 27.50 21.82 -38.49
N ARG A 192 26.92 22.75 -37.74
CA ARG A 192 27.32 24.13 -37.47
C ARG A 192 26.23 24.78 -36.58
N TYR A 193 26.63 25.81 -35.83
CA TYR A 193 25.85 26.86 -35.13
C TYR A 193 25.12 26.48 -33.82
N GLY A 194 25.26 27.19 -32.70
CA GLY A 194 25.87 28.50 -32.44
C GLY A 194 24.82 29.52 -32.04
N ALA A 195 24.95 30.06 -30.81
CA ALA A 195 24.25 31.20 -30.22
C ALA A 195 22.71 31.04 -30.06
N GLY A 196 22.05 31.54 -29.02
CA GLY A 196 22.39 32.52 -28.01
C GLY A 196 21.13 33.34 -27.70
N PHE A 197 21.10 33.88 -26.49
CA PHE A 197 20.28 35.00 -26.01
C PHE A 197 18.90 34.79 -25.37
N LYS A 198 18.91 35.27 -24.11
CA LYS A 198 17.87 35.78 -23.20
C LYS A 198 17.08 34.78 -22.37
#